data_AF-A0A9D9XID3-F1
#
_entry.id   AF-A0A9D9XID3-F1
#
_cell.length_a   1.000
_cell.length_b   1.000
_cell.length_c   1.000
_cell.angle_alpha   90.00
_cell.angle_beta   90.00
_cell.angle_gamma   90.00
#
_symmetry.space_group_name_H-M   'P 1'
#
loop_
_entity.id
_entity.type
_entity.pdbx_description
1 polymer ?
#
loop_
_entity_poly.entity_id
_entity_poly.type
_entity_poly.pdbx_seq_one_letter_code
_entity_poly.pdbx_strand_id
1 'polypeptide(L)'
;ITLLLFAGIFFMLRGGQGGPGGQIFNIGRSKAKLFDGDSQVKLTFNDVAGLDEAKEEIQEIVEFLKNPKKFTDLGGKIPKGALLVGPPGTGKTLLAKAVAGEAGVPFFSLSGSDFVEMFVGVGAARVRDLFKTAKEKSPCIIFIDEIDAVGRSRGKGGNMPGANDERENTLNSLLVEMDGFATDSGIIIMAATNRPDVLDSALLRPGRFDRQISVDKPDIIGREGIFKVHLKPIKLADDIDPKELAAQTPGFAGAEIANVCNEAALIAARREKKAVDMQDFQEAMDRVIGGLEKKNKLISPEEKKIVAYHEAGHAVAGWFLEHANPLVKVSIVPRGIAALGYAQYLPKEQFLYRTDQLIDEMCVTLGGRVAEDIIFGKISTGAQNDLERITKLAYSMVTIYGMNPKLGNISFNDSKAGEYSFNKPYSEQTAREIDEEVRAIIANAYKITKDLLISKKDKLEILAQELLKKEVLFQNDLTRLIGERPFEQLTSYQEFLKGDDSKKEANNNEDNSLDKAPAISPEQTV
;
A
#
# COMPACT_ATOMS: atom_id res chain seq x y z
N ILE A 1 65.35 -31.90 22.08
CA ILE A 1 64.12 -31.93 21.24
C ILE A 1 62.87 -31.65 22.09
N THR A 2 62.63 -32.39 23.18
CA THR A 2 61.50 -32.18 24.09
C THR A 2 61.47 -30.80 24.76
N LEU A 3 62.64 -30.25 25.13
CA LEU A 3 62.76 -28.90 25.72
C LEU A 3 62.52 -27.77 24.70
N LEU A 4 62.86 -28.01 23.42
CA LEU A 4 62.62 -27.07 22.32
C LEU A 4 61.13 -27.04 21.92
N LEU A 5 60.45 -28.19 22.02
CA LEU A 5 59.00 -28.27 21.85
C LEU A 5 58.26 -27.51 22.96
N PHE A 6 58.70 -27.62 24.20
CA PHE A 6 58.11 -26.87 25.32
C PHE A 6 58.39 -25.36 25.22
N ALA A 7 59.59 -24.97 24.81
CA ALA A 7 59.92 -23.56 24.58
C ALA A 7 59.13 -22.95 23.40
N GLY A 8 58.91 -23.73 22.33
CA GLY A 8 58.08 -23.33 21.19
C GLY A 8 56.61 -23.14 21.55
N ILE A 9 56.04 -24.03 22.37
CA ILE A 9 54.66 -23.92 22.86
C ILE A 9 54.52 -22.74 23.85
N PHE A 10 55.52 -22.53 24.71
CA PHE A 10 55.50 -21.43 25.69
C PHE A 10 55.64 -20.04 25.03
N PHE A 11 56.40 -19.91 23.94
CA PHE A 11 56.47 -18.66 23.17
C PHE A 11 55.22 -18.41 22.31
N MET A 12 54.58 -19.47 21.79
CA MET A 12 53.31 -19.35 21.07
C MET A 12 52.15 -18.92 21.99
N LEU A 13 52.18 -19.30 23.27
CA LEU A 13 51.22 -18.87 24.29
C LEU A 13 51.47 -17.45 24.84
N ARG A 14 52.67 -16.87 24.64
CA ARG A 14 53.02 -15.54 25.15
C ARG A 14 53.11 -14.44 24.08
N GLY A 15 53.14 -14.80 22.79
CA GLY A 15 53.20 -13.87 21.66
C GLY A 15 51.86 -13.33 21.14
N GLY A 16 50.74 -13.61 21.84
CA GLY A 16 49.39 -13.27 21.39
C GLY A 16 48.66 -12.27 22.27
N GLN A 17 49.26 -11.10 22.54
CA GLN A 17 48.49 -9.94 23.04
C GLN A 17 47.70 -9.33 21.86
N GLY A 18 46.73 -10.11 21.38
CA GLY A 18 46.00 -9.88 20.13
C GLY A 18 45.28 -11.16 19.69
N GLY A 19 44.71 -11.90 20.64
CA GLY A 19 43.97 -13.12 20.35
C GLY A 19 42.64 -12.82 19.65
N PRO A 20 42.10 -13.77 18.84
CA PRO A 20 40.78 -13.68 18.21
C PRO A 20 39.59 -13.54 19.18
N GLY A 21 39.83 -13.49 20.50
CA GLY A 21 38.81 -13.37 21.54
C GLY A 21 38.19 -11.98 21.66
N GLY A 22 38.85 -10.92 21.16
CA GLY A 22 38.26 -9.58 21.10
C GLY A 22 37.06 -9.47 20.14
N GLN A 23 36.96 -10.39 19.19
CA GLN A 23 35.86 -10.45 18.23
C GLN A 23 34.65 -11.20 18.80
N ILE A 24 34.85 -12.11 19.77
CA ILE A 24 33.78 -12.89 20.40
C ILE A 24 32.97 -12.04 21.40
N PHE A 25 33.61 -11.09 22.09
CA PHE A 25 32.92 -10.18 23.02
C PHE A 25 32.05 -9.11 22.34
N ASN A 26 32.21 -8.87 21.03
CA ASN A 26 31.37 -7.93 20.28
C ASN A 26 30.14 -8.57 19.61
N ILE A 27 29.97 -9.91 19.69
CA ILE A 27 28.87 -10.64 19.02
C ILE A 27 27.49 -10.32 19.63
N GLY A 28 27.44 -9.85 20.88
CA GLY A 28 26.20 -9.56 21.61
C GLY A 28 25.76 -8.09 21.66
N ARG A 29 26.53 -7.14 21.11
CA ARG A 29 26.15 -5.72 21.11
C ARG A 29 25.01 -5.44 20.14
N SER A 30 24.11 -4.54 20.53
CA SER A 30 23.03 -4.06 19.69
C SER A 30 23.59 -3.37 18.45
N LYS A 31 23.03 -3.68 17.27
CA LYS A 31 23.32 -3.00 15.99
C LYS A 31 22.44 -1.75 15.78
N ALA A 32 21.71 -1.30 16.82
CA ALA A 32 20.78 -0.18 16.71
C ALA A 32 21.45 1.06 16.11
N LYS A 33 20.82 1.60 15.05
CA LYS A 33 21.19 2.93 14.57
C LYS A 33 20.55 3.94 15.50
N LEU A 34 21.38 4.62 16.27
CA LEU A 34 20.97 5.71 17.14
C LEU A 34 21.00 7.01 16.35
N PHE A 35 19.87 7.70 16.35
CA PHE A 35 19.75 9.08 15.90
C PHE A 35 19.59 9.95 17.16
N ASP A 36 20.62 10.72 17.52
CA ASP A 36 20.55 11.63 18.67
C ASP A 36 19.65 12.83 18.33
N GLY A 37 18.89 13.33 19.32
CA GLY A 37 17.93 14.43 19.13
C GLY A 37 18.50 15.70 18.48
N ASP A 38 19.79 15.98 18.69
CA ASP A 38 20.51 17.12 18.06
C ASP A 38 21.08 16.80 16.67
N SER A 39 21.12 15.52 16.28
CA SER A 39 21.68 15.08 15.01
C SER A 39 20.69 14.23 14.20
N GLN A 40 20.06 14.91 13.25
CA GLN A 40 19.52 14.35 11.99
C GLN A 40 18.11 13.73 11.96
N VAL A 41 17.28 13.79 13.00
CA VAL A 41 15.82 13.59 12.82
C VAL A 41 15.14 14.94 12.60
N LYS A 42 15.29 15.51 11.39
CA LYS A 42 14.56 16.73 10.98
C LYS A 42 13.11 16.47 10.56
N LEU A 43 12.68 15.22 10.56
CA LEU A 43 11.36 14.83 10.09
C LEU A 43 10.34 15.12 11.19
N THR A 44 9.30 15.87 10.84
CA THR A 44 8.19 16.23 11.73
C THR A 44 6.87 15.75 11.13
N PHE A 45 5.75 15.93 11.84
CA PHE A 45 4.43 15.60 11.28
C PHE A 45 4.07 16.41 10.02
N ASN A 46 4.75 17.51 9.73
CA ASN A 46 4.59 18.28 8.49
C ASN A 46 5.15 17.56 7.25
N ASP A 47 6.06 16.61 7.44
CA ASP A 47 6.68 15.82 6.36
C ASP A 47 5.92 14.51 6.10
N VAL A 48 4.89 14.23 6.91
CA VAL A 48 4.01 13.07 6.77
C VAL A 48 2.64 13.59 6.33
N ALA A 49 2.05 13.03 5.28
CA ALA A 49 0.73 13.45 4.80
C ALA A 49 -0.19 12.24 4.60
N GLY A 50 -1.50 12.46 4.67
CA GLY A 50 -2.51 11.42 4.42
C GLY A 50 -2.64 10.36 5.51
N LEU A 51 -2.21 10.66 6.74
CA LEU A 51 -2.26 9.76 7.90
C LEU A 51 -2.84 10.48 9.12
N ASP A 52 -3.90 11.27 8.93
CA ASP A 52 -4.39 12.19 9.97
C ASP A 52 -4.95 11.44 11.19
N GLU A 53 -5.69 10.36 10.98
CA GLU A 53 -6.18 9.49 12.06
C GLU A 53 -5.02 8.88 12.87
N ALA A 54 -4.03 8.30 12.17
CA ALA A 54 -2.86 7.71 12.83
C ALA A 54 -1.99 8.76 13.55
N LYS A 55 -1.94 10.00 13.04
CA LYS A 55 -1.25 11.11 13.72
C LYS A 55 -1.97 11.53 14.99
N GLU A 56 -3.29 11.59 14.98
CA GLU A 56 -4.09 11.95 16.16
C GLU A 56 -3.86 10.94 17.29
N GLU A 57 -3.92 9.64 17.00
CA GLU A 57 -3.65 8.60 18.00
C GLU A 57 -2.22 8.67 18.58
N ILE A 58 -1.24 9.02 17.75
CA ILE A 58 0.16 9.11 18.15
C ILE A 58 0.50 10.46 18.81
N GLN A 59 -0.34 11.49 18.62
CA GLN A 59 -0.14 12.80 19.25
C GLN A 59 -0.17 12.70 20.77
N GLU A 60 -0.95 11.77 21.34
CA GLU A 60 -0.93 11.45 22.77
C GLU A 60 0.47 10.98 23.23
N ILE A 61 1.13 10.15 22.44
CA ILE A 61 2.48 9.62 22.71
C ILE A 61 3.50 10.76 22.70
N VAL A 62 3.39 11.68 21.74
CA VAL A 62 4.24 12.87 21.66
C VAL A 62 4.03 13.79 22.86
N GLU A 63 2.78 14.09 23.20
CA GLU A 63 2.46 14.97 24.32
C GLU A 63 2.96 14.38 25.65
N PHE A 64 2.87 13.07 25.80
CA PHE A 64 3.42 12.36 26.94
C PHE A 64 4.95 12.51 27.04
N LEU A 65 5.69 12.30 25.93
CA LEU A 65 7.15 12.46 25.93
C LEU A 65 7.58 13.90 26.24
N LYS A 66 6.80 14.91 25.82
CA LYS A 66 7.05 16.32 26.12
C LYS A 66 6.68 16.68 27.57
N ASN A 67 5.53 16.23 28.05
CA ASN A 67 4.92 16.66 29.32
C ASN A 67 4.40 15.47 30.15
N PRO A 68 5.27 14.57 30.63
CA PRO A 68 4.84 13.33 31.29
C PRO A 68 4.03 13.56 32.57
N LYS A 69 4.33 14.65 33.30
CA LYS A 69 3.66 15.02 34.56
C LYS A 69 2.15 15.20 34.42
N LYS A 70 1.71 15.79 33.29
CA LYS A 70 0.29 16.06 33.00
C LYS A 70 -0.56 14.78 33.08
N PHE A 71 0.01 13.65 32.67
CA PHE A 71 -0.67 12.35 32.67
C PHE A 71 -0.49 11.60 33.99
N THR A 72 0.70 11.64 34.60
CA THR A 72 0.97 10.95 35.86
C THR A 72 0.20 11.53 37.04
N ASP A 73 0.01 12.86 37.07
CA ASP A 73 -0.69 13.55 38.17
C ASP A 73 -2.18 13.18 38.23
N LEU A 74 -2.76 12.79 37.09
CA LEU A 74 -4.14 12.31 36.96
C LEU A 74 -4.26 10.78 37.10
N GLY A 75 -3.17 10.08 37.40
CA GLY A 75 -3.14 8.62 37.53
C GLY A 75 -3.18 7.86 36.19
N GLY A 76 -2.95 8.56 35.08
CA GLY A 76 -2.86 7.97 33.74
C GLY A 76 -1.68 7.01 33.65
N LYS A 77 -1.91 5.81 33.10
CA LYS A 77 -0.85 4.86 32.79
C LYS A 77 -0.36 5.08 31.38
N ILE A 78 0.95 5.02 31.24
CA ILE A 78 1.66 5.33 30.00
C ILE A 78 1.63 4.08 29.12
N PRO A 79 1.26 4.19 27.83
CA PRO A 79 1.35 3.07 26.92
C PRO A 79 2.82 2.68 26.78
N LYS A 80 3.12 1.42 27.08
CA LYS A 80 4.50 0.90 27.02
C LYS A 80 4.94 0.67 25.57
N GLY A 81 3.97 0.40 24.69
CA GLY A 81 4.30 0.21 23.29
C GLY A 81 3.14 0.38 22.33
N ALA A 82 3.48 0.81 21.12
CA ALA A 82 2.55 1.02 20.03
C ALA A 82 2.96 0.15 18.83
N LEU A 83 2.00 -0.59 18.29
CA LEU A 83 2.18 -1.39 17.07
C LEU A 83 1.53 -0.66 15.89
N LEU A 84 2.34 -0.25 14.93
CA LEU A 84 1.91 0.29 13.65
C LEU A 84 1.63 -0.87 12.68
N VAL A 85 0.38 -1.01 12.27
CA VAL A 85 -0.09 -2.10 11.42
C VAL A 85 -0.51 -1.53 10.08
N GLY A 86 -0.11 -2.14 8.97
CA GLY A 86 -0.67 -1.77 7.68
C GLY A 86 0.16 -2.25 6.50
N PRO A 87 -0.29 -2.05 5.25
CA PRO A 87 0.41 -2.50 4.06
C PRO A 87 1.85 -1.93 3.94
N PRO A 88 2.75 -2.57 3.19
CA PRO A 88 4.08 -2.02 2.95
C PRO A 88 4.01 -0.67 2.24
N GLY A 89 4.93 0.23 2.55
CA GLY A 89 5.04 1.52 1.87
C GLY A 89 4.03 2.60 2.29
N THR A 90 3.20 2.37 3.32
CA THR A 90 2.26 3.38 3.86
C THR A 90 2.91 4.41 4.79
N GLY A 91 4.21 4.31 5.05
CA GLY A 91 4.94 5.31 5.84
C GLY A 91 5.04 5.01 7.34
N LYS A 92 4.84 3.76 7.79
CA LYS A 92 5.00 3.36 9.21
C LYS A 92 6.33 3.81 9.82
N THR A 93 7.45 3.53 9.16
CA THR A 93 8.80 3.93 9.61
C THR A 93 9.01 5.44 9.56
N LEU A 94 8.36 6.13 8.60
CA LEU A 94 8.39 7.59 8.49
C LEU A 94 7.62 8.24 9.64
N LEU A 95 6.43 7.71 9.95
CA LEU A 95 5.58 8.15 11.04
C LEU A 95 6.31 8.02 12.38
N ALA A 96 6.91 6.85 12.68
CA ALA A 96 7.68 6.64 13.90
C ALA A 96 8.86 7.64 14.06
N LYS A 97 9.57 7.95 12.97
CA LYS A 97 10.62 8.98 12.98
C LYS A 97 10.05 10.38 13.24
N ALA A 98 8.90 10.70 12.65
CA ALA A 98 8.23 11.96 12.88
C ALA A 98 7.77 12.13 14.33
N VAL A 99 7.35 11.06 15.01
CA VAL A 99 7.05 11.09 16.47
C VAL A 99 8.27 11.53 17.27
N ALA A 100 9.43 10.92 16.99
CA ALA A 100 10.68 11.23 17.69
C ALA A 100 11.12 12.67 17.41
N GLY A 101 11.04 13.11 16.15
CA GLY A 101 11.36 14.48 15.76
C GLY A 101 10.42 15.51 16.40
N GLU A 102 9.12 15.21 16.45
CA GLU A 102 8.12 16.07 17.09
C GLU A 102 8.33 16.15 18.61
N ALA A 103 8.63 15.01 19.26
CA ALA A 103 8.90 14.92 20.69
C ALA A 103 10.29 15.46 21.10
N GLY A 104 11.24 15.55 20.16
CA GLY A 104 12.61 15.98 20.43
C GLY A 104 13.43 14.98 21.23
N VAL A 105 13.14 13.67 21.10
CA VAL A 105 13.80 12.60 21.87
C VAL A 105 14.68 11.71 20.98
N PRO A 106 15.73 11.05 21.52
CA PRO A 106 16.52 10.08 20.77
C PRO A 106 15.68 8.95 20.17
N PHE A 107 16.06 8.53 18.96
CA PHE A 107 15.38 7.48 18.21
C PHE A 107 16.33 6.31 17.91
N PHE A 108 16.00 5.13 18.44
CA PHE A 108 16.71 3.89 18.16
C PHE A 108 15.97 3.10 17.08
N SER A 109 16.59 2.87 15.92
CA SER A 109 15.97 2.11 14.82
C SER A 109 16.65 0.76 14.65
N LEU A 110 15.85 -0.31 14.69
CA LEU A 110 16.29 -1.69 14.43
C LEU A 110 15.31 -2.42 13.50
N SER A 111 15.80 -3.42 12.77
CA SER A 111 14.94 -4.39 12.09
C SER A 111 14.71 -5.61 12.98
N GLY A 112 13.53 -6.20 12.96
CA GLY A 112 13.22 -7.47 13.62
C GLY A 112 14.16 -8.59 13.14
N SER A 113 14.56 -8.55 11.87
CA SER A 113 15.54 -9.48 11.31
C SER A 113 16.92 -9.39 11.98
N ASP A 114 17.28 -8.24 12.56
CA ASP A 114 18.58 -8.06 13.21
C ASP A 114 18.72 -8.88 14.51
N PHE A 115 17.62 -9.42 15.02
CA PHE A 115 17.64 -10.27 16.20
C PHE A 115 17.61 -11.77 15.87
N VAL A 116 17.43 -12.14 14.59
CA VAL A 116 17.41 -13.53 14.14
C VAL A 116 18.81 -13.89 13.63
N GLU A 117 19.52 -14.75 14.37
CA GLU A 117 20.90 -15.15 14.06
C GLU A 117 21.09 -16.67 14.16
N MET A 118 22.14 -17.19 13.52
CA MET A 118 22.44 -18.63 13.57
C MET A 118 22.89 -19.13 14.96
N PHE A 119 23.31 -18.23 15.84
CA PHE A 119 23.84 -18.57 17.15
C PHE A 119 22.79 -18.36 18.25
N VAL A 120 22.45 -19.44 18.95
CA VAL A 120 21.48 -19.42 20.06
C VAL A 120 21.91 -18.42 21.13
N GLY A 121 20.97 -17.57 21.54
CA GLY A 121 21.16 -16.60 22.62
C GLY A 121 21.78 -15.27 22.21
N VAL A 122 22.27 -15.13 20.97
CA VAL A 122 22.78 -13.85 20.47
C VAL A 122 21.66 -12.82 20.33
N GLY A 123 20.51 -13.19 19.78
CA GLY A 123 19.34 -12.31 19.69
C GLY A 123 18.89 -11.79 21.06
N ALA A 124 18.73 -12.69 22.04
CA ALA A 124 18.39 -12.34 23.42
C ALA A 124 19.45 -11.44 24.12
N ALA A 125 20.74 -11.57 23.80
CA ALA A 125 21.76 -10.67 24.31
C ALA A 125 21.63 -9.26 23.71
N ARG A 126 21.36 -9.15 22.40
CA ARG A 126 21.15 -7.86 21.71
C ARG A 126 19.92 -7.12 22.21
N VAL A 127 18.83 -7.85 22.49
CA VAL A 127 17.63 -7.28 23.12
C VAL A 127 17.99 -6.62 24.45
N ARG A 128 18.68 -7.35 25.34
CA ARG A 128 19.10 -6.81 26.65
C ARG A 128 20.02 -5.59 26.52
N ASP A 129 20.98 -5.62 25.60
CA ASP A 129 21.92 -4.51 25.37
C ASP A 129 21.22 -3.26 24.80
N LEU A 130 20.27 -3.44 23.88
CA LEU A 130 19.42 -2.37 23.35
C LEU A 130 18.66 -1.68 24.49
N PHE A 131 18.00 -2.47 25.33
CA PHE A 131 17.20 -1.97 26.44
C PHE A 131 18.04 -1.31 27.53
N LYS A 132 19.25 -1.80 27.78
CA LYS A 132 20.23 -1.13 28.65
C LYS A 132 20.62 0.24 28.11
N THR A 133 20.94 0.32 26.81
CA THR A 133 21.34 1.59 26.18
C THR A 133 20.18 2.60 26.14
N ALA A 134 18.96 2.12 25.92
CA ALA A 134 17.76 2.96 25.98
C ALA A 134 17.50 3.54 27.38
N LYS A 135 17.72 2.76 28.46
CA LYS A 135 17.66 3.25 29.85
C LYS A 135 18.61 4.41 30.09
N GLU A 136 19.83 4.32 29.56
CA GLU A 136 20.85 5.35 29.74
C GLU A 136 20.52 6.65 28.98
N LYS A 137 19.68 6.59 27.94
CA LYS A 137 19.28 7.72 27.09
C LYS A 137 17.79 8.10 27.20
N SER A 138 17.12 7.72 28.29
CA SER A 138 15.72 8.08 28.52
C SER A 138 15.55 9.61 28.75
N PRO A 139 14.47 10.24 28.25
CA PRO A 139 13.36 9.66 27.48
C PRO A 139 13.75 9.39 26.02
N CYS A 140 13.32 8.26 25.46
CA CYS A 140 13.65 7.87 24.08
C CYS A 140 12.59 6.94 23.44
N ILE A 141 12.64 6.83 22.11
CA ILE A 141 11.81 5.88 21.34
C ILE A 141 12.68 4.74 20.81
N ILE A 142 12.23 3.50 21.02
CA ILE A 142 12.77 2.30 20.38
C ILE A 142 11.82 1.89 19.26
N PHE A 143 12.29 1.89 18.02
CA PHE A 143 11.53 1.45 16.86
C PHE A 143 12.06 0.12 16.31
N ILE A 144 11.17 -0.87 16.22
CA ILE A 144 11.46 -2.20 15.65
C ILE A 144 10.61 -2.38 14.38
N ASP A 145 11.23 -2.29 13.22
CA ASP A 145 10.58 -2.62 11.94
C ASP A 145 10.48 -4.13 11.75
N GLU A 146 9.55 -4.62 10.93
CA GLU A 146 9.36 -6.06 10.65
C GLU A 146 9.36 -6.95 11.92
N ILE A 147 8.59 -6.55 12.94
CA ILE A 147 8.53 -7.27 14.22
C ILE A 147 8.06 -8.73 14.04
N ASP A 148 7.36 -9.04 12.94
CA ASP A 148 6.95 -10.39 12.56
C ASP A 148 8.12 -11.33 12.23
N ALA A 149 9.34 -10.82 12.05
CA ALA A 149 10.56 -11.64 11.97
C ALA A 149 10.91 -12.33 13.30
N VAL A 150 10.61 -11.70 14.45
CA VAL A 150 10.84 -12.28 15.80
C VAL A 150 9.55 -12.72 16.48
N GLY A 151 8.46 -12.01 16.23
CA GLY A 151 7.20 -12.11 16.97
C GLY A 151 6.14 -13.03 16.39
N ARG A 152 6.45 -13.94 15.47
CA ARG A 152 5.45 -14.86 14.87
C ARG A 152 5.03 -15.92 15.88
N SER A 153 3.73 -16.17 15.94
CA SER A 153 3.13 -17.27 16.69
C SER A 153 3.62 -18.63 16.16
N ARG A 154 3.63 -19.63 17.04
CA ARG A 154 3.92 -21.02 16.68
C ARG A 154 2.93 -21.49 15.61
N GLY A 155 3.38 -21.60 14.37
CA GLY A 155 2.63 -22.29 13.33
C GLY A 155 2.56 -23.78 13.68
N LYS A 156 1.35 -24.35 13.65
CA LYS A 156 1.09 -25.81 13.73
C LYS A 156 1.69 -26.63 12.56
N GLY A 157 2.68 -26.11 11.84
CA GLY A 157 3.28 -26.75 10.67
C GLY A 157 4.78 -26.53 10.64
N GLY A 158 5.54 -27.61 10.86
CA GLY A 158 6.98 -27.66 10.62
C GLY A 158 7.75 -28.38 11.71
N ASN A 159 7.64 -29.71 11.75
CA ASN A 159 8.46 -30.62 12.55
C ASN A 159 9.94 -30.58 12.10
N MET A 160 10.64 -29.48 12.34
CA MET A 160 12.09 -29.40 12.20
C MET A 160 12.70 -28.92 13.53
N PRO A 161 13.27 -29.82 14.35
CA PRO A 161 13.89 -29.46 15.62
C PRO A 161 15.09 -28.53 15.39
N GLY A 162 15.11 -27.36 16.04
CA GLY A 162 16.31 -26.52 16.16
C GLY A 162 16.25 -25.10 15.60
N ALA A 163 15.37 -24.79 14.62
CA ALA A 163 15.28 -23.43 14.05
C ALA A 163 14.32 -22.50 14.82
N ASN A 164 13.37 -23.06 15.57
CA ASN A 164 12.38 -22.27 16.33
C ASN A 164 12.91 -21.78 17.69
N ASP A 165 13.93 -22.44 18.25
CA ASP A 165 14.37 -22.19 19.63
C ASP A 165 15.07 -20.84 19.81
N GLU A 166 15.86 -20.39 18.82
CA GLU A 166 16.56 -19.10 18.90
C GLU A 166 15.58 -17.93 18.88
N ARG A 167 14.65 -17.97 17.95
CA ARG A 167 13.60 -16.99 17.79
C ARG A 167 12.71 -16.89 19.03
N GLU A 168 12.31 -18.02 19.60
CA GLU A 168 11.50 -18.05 20.82
C GLU A 168 12.25 -17.46 22.01
N ASN A 169 13.54 -17.79 22.15
CA ASN A 169 14.37 -17.22 23.22
C ASN A 169 14.51 -15.70 23.09
N THR A 170 14.70 -15.20 21.86
CA THR A 170 14.75 -13.77 21.55
C THR A 170 13.41 -13.09 21.85
N LEU A 171 12.29 -13.68 21.43
CA LEU A 171 10.94 -13.17 21.70
C LEU A 171 10.67 -13.10 23.21
N ASN A 172 10.95 -14.17 23.94
CA ASN A 172 10.78 -14.19 25.40
C ASN A 172 11.65 -13.13 26.08
N SER A 173 12.89 -12.93 25.63
CA SER A 173 13.75 -11.86 26.15
C SER A 173 13.15 -10.48 25.89
N LEU A 174 12.54 -10.25 24.73
CA LEU A 174 11.84 -9.00 24.43
C LEU A 174 10.65 -8.79 25.37
N LEU A 175 9.84 -9.83 25.57
CA LEU A 175 8.69 -9.79 26.49
C LEU A 175 9.11 -9.49 27.94
N VAL A 176 10.17 -10.14 28.42
CA VAL A 176 10.72 -9.91 29.78
C VAL A 176 11.22 -8.48 29.93
N GLU A 177 11.92 -7.94 28.93
CA GLU A 177 12.34 -6.54 28.98
C GLU A 177 11.11 -5.61 28.97
N MET A 178 10.14 -5.79 28.08
CA MET A 178 8.90 -4.97 28.04
C MET A 178 8.15 -4.94 29.39
N ASP A 179 8.03 -6.10 30.02
CA ASP A 179 7.37 -6.23 31.33
C ASP A 179 8.23 -5.62 32.46
N GLY A 180 9.56 -5.60 32.30
CA GLY A 180 10.54 -5.23 33.33
C GLY A 180 10.74 -3.74 33.60
N PHE A 181 10.21 -2.83 32.77
CA PHE A 181 10.28 -1.38 33.03
C PHE A 181 9.08 -0.86 33.79
N ALA A 182 9.33 0.04 34.74
CA ALA A 182 8.29 0.85 35.34
C ALA A 182 7.70 1.82 34.31
N THR A 183 6.40 2.10 34.42
CA THR A 183 5.67 2.95 33.47
C THR A 183 6.21 4.37 33.39
N ASP A 184 6.91 4.85 34.43
CA ASP A 184 7.53 6.17 34.53
C ASP A 184 8.92 6.28 33.87
N SER A 185 9.44 5.20 33.29
CA SER A 185 10.80 5.16 32.74
C SER A 185 11.01 6.04 31.49
N GLY A 186 9.97 6.62 30.89
CA GLY A 186 10.06 7.52 29.74
C GLY A 186 10.51 6.84 28.42
N ILE A 187 10.48 5.51 28.37
CA ILE A 187 10.84 4.72 27.19
C ILE A 187 9.57 4.22 26.51
N ILE A 188 9.45 4.45 25.20
CA ILE A 188 8.32 3.99 24.40
C ILE A 188 8.80 3.07 23.29
N ILE A 189 8.16 1.92 23.17
CA ILE A 189 8.50 0.91 22.17
C ILE A 189 7.50 1.00 21.03
N MET A 190 7.94 1.42 19.86
CA MET A 190 7.16 1.38 18.63
C MET A 190 7.59 0.18 17.78
N ALA A 191 6.64 -0.54 17.20
CA ALA A 191 6.93 -1.62 16.26
C ALA A 191 6.09 -1.46 15.00
N ALA A 192 6.58 -1.98 13.87
CA ALA A 192 5.83 -2.02 12.62
C ALA A 192 5.70 -3.44 12.08
N THR A 193 4.52 -3.77 11.55
CA THR A 193 4.27 -5.03 10.85
C THR A 193 3.35 -4.83 9.64
N ASN A 194 3.56 -5.65 8.62
CA ASN A 194 2.61 -5.78 7.51
C ASN A 194 1.63 -6.96 7.72
N ARG A 195 1.89 -7.79 8.74
CA ARG A 195 1.19 -9.05 9.00
C ARG A 195 0.85 -9.18 10.47
N PRO A 196 -0.20 -8.49 10.95
CA PRO A 196 -0.61 -8.60 12.36
C PRO A 196 -1.15 -10.00 12.69
N ASP A 197 -1.69 -10.71 11.70
CA ASP A 197 -2.30 -12.05 11.80
C ASP A 197 -1.33 -13.13 12.26
N VAL A 198 -0.05 -13.00 11.89
CA VAL A 198 0.96 -14.02 12.22
C VAL A 198 1.61 -13.77 13.58
N LEU A 199 1.39 -12.63 14.21
CA LEU A 199 2.04 -12.26 15.46
C LEU A 199 1.57 -13.12 16.65
N ASP A 200 2.46 -13.32 17.61
CA ASP A 200 2.16 -13.98 18.87
C ASP A 200 1.25 -13.08 19.70
N SER A 201 0.09 -13.62 20.09
CA SER A 201 -0.88 -12.98 20.97
C SER A 201 -0.27 -12.43 22.27
N ALA A 202 0.85 -12.98 22.73
CA ALA A 202 1.59 -12.51 23.90
C ALA A 202 2.08 -11.07 23.71
N LEU A 203 2.50 -10.68 22.50
CA LEU A 203 2.97 -9.31 22.22
C LEU A 203 1.85 -8.27 22.33
N LEU A 204 0.62 -8.67 22.03
CA LEU A 204 -0.57 -7.80 21.99
C LEU A 204 -1.29 -7.68 23.35
N ARG A 205 -0.72 -8.27 24.42
CA ARG A 205 -1.33 -8.20 25.76
C ARG A 205 -1.12 -6.82 26.38
N PRO A 206 -2.07 -6.34 27.22
CA PRO A 206 -1.92 -5.08 27.94
C PRO A 206 -0.59 -5.00 28.71
N GLY A 207 0.09 -3.85 28.62
CA GLY A 207 1.43 -3.64 29.17
C GLY A 207 2.59 -3.98 28.22
N ARG A 208 2.29 -4.39 26.97
CA ARG A 208 3.28 -4.61 25.90
C ARG A 208 2.98 -3.69 24.72
N PHE A 209 2.50 -4.22 23.59
CA PHE A 209 1.90 -3.39 22.54
C PHE A 209 0.41 -3.21 22.84
N ASP A 210 0.13 -2.31 23.77
CA ASP A 210 -1.21 -1.99 24.23
C ASP A 210 -1.97 -1.05 23.28
N ARG A 211 -1.25 -0.32 22.43
CA ARG A 211 -1.83 0.44 21.31
C ARG A 211 -1.57 -0.25 19.99
N GLN A 212 -2.61 -0.40 19.17
CA GLN A 212 -2.51 -0.84 17.78
C GLN A 212 -3.06 0.27 16.91
N ILE A 213 -2.22 0.83 16.05
CA ILE A 213 -2.56 1.96 15.19
C ILE A 213 -2.53 1.44 13.76
N SER A 214 -3.66 1.53 13.06
CA SER A 214 -3.74 1.18 11.64
C SER A 214 -3.14 2.31 10.79
N VAL A 215 -2.32 1.94 9.82
CA VAL A 215 -1.67 2.84 8.86
C VAL A 215 -2.00 2.32 7.47
N ASP A 216 -3.21 2.67 7.04
CA ASP A 216 -3.81 2.23 5.80
C ASP A 216 -3.27 3.01 4.59
N LYS A 217 -3.71 2.58 3.39
CA LYS A 217 -3.39 3.31 2.17
C LYS A 217 -4.10 4.67 2.17
N PRO A 218 -3.44 5.74 1.70
CA PRO A 218 -4.03 7.07 1.69
C PRO A 218 -5.24 7.15 0.75
N ASP A 219 -6.24 7.91 1.19
CA ASP A 219 -7.38 8.36 0.40
C ASP A 219 -6.93 9.39 -0.65
N ILE A 220 -7.87 9.90 -1.47
CA ILE A 220 -7.53 10.88 -2.52
C ILE A 220 -6.94 12.19 -1.96
N ILE A 221 -7.43 12.66 -0.82
CA ILE A 221 -6.93 13.88 -0.16
C ILE A 221 -5.53 13.63 0.43
N GLY A 222 -5.34 12.47 1.05
CA GLY A 222 -4.05 12.03 1.56
C GLY A 222 -3.02 11.89 0.46
N ARG A 223 -3.39 11.31 -0.70
CA ARG A 223 -2.51 11.24 -1.88
C ARG A 223 -2.12 12.62 -2.38
N GLU A 224 -3.06 13.58 -2.47
CA GLU A 224 -2.76 14.97 -2.82
C GLU A 224 -1.73 15.58 -1.85
N GLY A 225 -1.90 15.37 -0.55
CA GLY A 225 -0.95 15.80 0.48
C GLY A 225 0.45 15.17 0.31
N ILE A 226 0.51 13.88 0.02
CA ILE A 226 1.77 13.15 -0.21
C ILE A 226 2.47 13.67 -1.48
N PHE A 227 1.73 13.90 -2.57
CA PHE A 227 2.27 14.55 -3.77
C PHE A 227 2.84 15.92 -3.42
N LYS A 228 2.11 16.78 -2.70
CA LYS A 228 2.62 18.10 -2.29
C LYS A 228 3.94 18.02 -1.51
N VAL A 229 4.13 17.01 -0.66
CA VAL A 229 5.41 16.81 0.05
C VAL A 229 6.53 16.42 -0.91
N HIS A 230 6.29 15.43 -1.78
CA HIS A 230 7.33 14.91 -2.69
C HIS A 230 7.60 15.79 -3.92
N LEU A 231 6.70 16.71 -4.24
CA LEU A 231 6.85 17.68 -5.33
C LEU A 231 7.71 18.89 -4.95
N LYS A 232 7.77 19.27 -3.67
CA LYS A 232 8.61 20.38 -3.16
C LYS A 232 10.08 20.38 -3.65
N PRO A 233 10.81 19.25 -3.65
CA PRO A 233 12.20 19.23 -4.11
C PRO A 233 12.37 19.20 -5.63
N ILE A 234 11.29 19.04 -6.41
CA ILE A 234 11.34 18.84 -7.87
C ILE A 234 11.07 20.17 -8.59
N LYS A 235 11.79 20.42 -9.68
CA LYS A 235 11.51 21.55 -10.57
C LYS A 235 10.36 21.20 -11.51
N LEU A 236 9.19 21.77 -11.27
CA LEU A 236 7.96 21.51 -12.02
C LEU A 236 7.72 22.56 -13.10
N ALA A 237 7.00 22.17 -14.15
CA ALA A 237 6.36 23.08 -15.08
C ALA A 237 5.04 23.62 -14.48
N ASP A 238 4.51 24.71 -15.06
CA ASP A 238 3.35 25.44 -14.53
C ASP A 238 2.03 24.66 -14.65
N ASP A 239 2.00 23.57 -15.42
CA ASP A 239 0.82 22.77 -15.75
C ASP A 239 0.52 21.64 -14.75
N ILE A 240 1.31 21.51 -13.68
CA ILE A 240 1.20 20.38 -12.75
C ILE A 240 0.29 20.70 -11.57
N ASP A 241 -0.87 20.04 -11.52
CA ASP A 241 -1.76 20.02 -10.37
C ASP A 241 -1.61 18.70 -9.56
N PRO A 242 -1.18 18.76 -8.28
CA PRO A 242 -1.16 17.60 -7.38
C PRO A 242 -2.50 16.87 -7.28
N LYS A 243 -3.63 17.57 -7.45
CA LYS A 243 -4.98 16.98 -7.42
C LYS A 243 -5.19 16.02 -8.58
N GLU A 244 -4.79 16.41 -9.79
CA GLU A 244 -4.91 15.55 -10.97
C GLU A 244 -4.05 14.29 -10.84
N LEU A 245 -2.84 14.43 -10.27
CA LEU A 245 -1.94 13.29 -10.01
C LEU A 245 -2.50 12.33 -8.96
N ALA A 246 -3.06 12.85 -7.86
CA ALA A 246 -3.72 12.04 -6.83
C ALA A 246 -4.94 11.26 -7.37
N ALA A 247 -5.65 11.86 -8.32
CA ALA A 247 -6.81 11.27 -8.96
C ALA A 247 -6.43 10.16 -9.97
N GLN A 248 -5.25 10.24 -10.59
CA GLN A 248 -4.73 9.23 -11.53
C GLN A 248 -3.97 8.08 -10.86
N THR A 249 -3.77 8.12 -9.53
CA THR A 249 -3.01 7.12 -8.76
C THR A 249 -3.84 6.40 -7.70
N PRO A 250 -5.02 5.83 -8.04
CA PRO A 250 -5.85 5.18 -7.04
C PRO A 250 -5.20 3.93 -6.45
N GLY A 251 -5.32 3.79 -5.13
CA GLY A 251 -4.77 2.66 -4.39
C GLY A 251 -3.24 2.69 -4.22
N PHE A 252 -2.58 3.77 -4.63
CA PHE A 252 -1.14 3.95 -4.43
C PHE A 252 -0.84 4.22 -2.96
N ALA A 253 0.17 3.55 -2.43
CA ALA A 253 0.78 3.85 -1.14
C ALA A 253 1.75 5.04 -1.25
N GLY A 254 2.09 5.65 -0.12
CA GLY A 254 3.00 6.81 -0.09
C GLY A 254 4.36 6.52 -0.74
N ALA A 255 4.91 5.31 -0.56
CA ALA A 255 6.15 4.90 -1.21
C ALA A 255 6.04 4.80 -2.75
N GLU A 256 4.88 4.38 -3.27
CA GLU A 256 4.64 4.31 -4.71
C GLU A 256 4.54 5.71 -5.30
N ILE A 257 3.88 6.65 -4.61
CA ILE A 257 3.82 8.06 -5.00
C ILE A 257 5.21 8.70 -5.00
N ALA A 258 5.99 8.47 -3.95
CA ALA A 258 7.37 8.95 -3.88
C ALA A 258 8.21 8.42 -5.06
N ASN A 259 8.00 7.15 -5.44
CA ASN A 259 8.65 6.54 -6.58
C ASN A 259 8.20 7.16 -7.92
N VAL A 260 6.91 7.45 -8.09
CA VAL A 260 6.39 8.17 -9.27
C VAL A 260 7.06 9.53 -9.42
N CYS A 261 7.13 10.33 -8.35
CA CYS A 261 7.78 11.64 -8.37
C CYS A 261 9.26 11.53 -8.77
N ASN A 262 9.98 10.56 -8.21
CA ASN A 262 11.38 10.32 -8.54
C ASN A 262 11.57 9.85 -10.00
N GLU A 263 10.77 8.91 -10.47
CA GLU A 263 10.83 8.41 -11.85
C GLU A 263 10.47 9.51 -12.87
N ALA A 264 9.50 10.37 -12.57
CA ALA A 264 9.17 11.52 -13.43
C ALA A 264 10.37 12.46 -13.59
N ALA A 265 11.07 12.77 -12.49
CA ALA A 265 12.30 13.56 -12.54
C ALA A 265 13.42 12.86 -13.34
N LEU A 266 13.59 11.54 -13.20
CA LEU A 266 14.57 10.77 -13.97
C LEU A 266 14.23 10.67 -15.46
N ILE A 267 12.94 10.62 -15.83
CA ILE A 267 12.49 10.65 -17.23
C ILE A 267 12.78 12.02 -17.84
N ALA A 268 12.40 13.11 -17.15
CA ALA A 268 12.67 14.48 -17.57
C ALA A 268 14.19 14.72 -17.75
N ALA A 269 15.00 14.26 -16.79
CA ALA A 269 16.45 14.37 -16.85
C ALA A 269 17.06 13.60 -18.04
N ARG A 270 16.58 12.39 -18.33
CA ARG A 270 17.01 11.60 -19.51
C ARG A 270 16.67 12.27 -20.84
N ARG A 271 15.63 13.11 -20.87
CA ARG A 271 15.22 13.92 -22.02
C ARG A 271 15.87 15.30 -22.02
N GLU A 272 16.78 15.57 -21.08
CA GLU A 272 17.46 16.87 -20.90
C GLU A 272 16.49 18.05 -20.75
N LYS A 273 15.29 17.80 -20.18
CA LYS A 273 14.30 18.85 -19.89
C LYS A 273 14.75 19.72 -18.71
N LYS A 274 14.33 20.99 -18.72
CA LYS A 274 14.63 21.95 -17.64
C LYS A 274 13.68 21.85 -16.43
N ALA A 275 12.47 21.35 -16.66
CA ALA A 275 11.42 21.14 -15.68
C ALA A 275 10.66 19.86 -16.03
N VAL A 276 10.07 19.22 -15.03
CA VAL A 276 9.23 18.04 -15.17
C VAL A 276 7.83 18.50 -15.57
N ASP A 277 7.24 17.89 -16.60
CA ASP A 277 5.88 18.17 -17.09
C ASP A 277 4.91 17.01 -16.81
N MET A 278 3.62 17.22 -17.10
CA MET A 278 2.59 16.21 -16.88
C MET A 278 2.82 14.91 -17.69
N GLN A 279 3.47 14.99 -18.87
CA GLN A 279 3.78 13.80 -19.67
C GLN A 279 4.81 12.91 -18.99
N ASP A 280 5.81 13.50 -18.34
CA ASP A 280 6.82 12.74 -17.59
C ASP A 280 6.20 12.04 -16.36
N PHE A 281 5.23 12.68 -15.69
CA PHE A 281 4.45 12.03 -14.63
C PHE A 281 3.57 10.89 -15.15
N GLN A 282 2.90 11.07 -16.29
CA GLN A 282 2.11 10.01 -16.91
C GLN A 282 2.97 8.79 -17.26
N GLU A 283 4.15 9.01 -17.85
CA GLU A 283 5.08 7.92 -18.17
C GLU A 283 5.65 7.25 -16.91
N ALA A 284 5.90 8.02 -15.85
CA ALA A 284 6.34 7.49 -14.55
C ALA A 284 5.27 6.62 -13.90
N MET A 285 4.00 7.08 -13.87
CA MET A 285 2.87 6.29 -13.38
C MET A 285 2.74 4.98 -14.15
N ASP A 286 2.85 5.02 -15.48
CA ASP A 286 2.75 3.81 -16.30
C ASP A 286 3.89 2.83 -16.08
N ARG A 287 5.07 3.35 -15.77
CA ARG A 287 6.23 2.54 -15.41
C ARG A 287 6.07 1.90 -14.03
N VAL A 288 5.47 2.59 -13.07
CA VAL A 288 5.18 2.03 -11.73
C VAL A 288 4.08 0.96 -11.81
N ILE A 289 3.03 1.18 -12.61
CA ILE A 289 1.92 0.23 -12.77
C ILE A 289 2.31 -0.98 -13.63
N GLY A 290 2.76 -0.73 -14.85
CA GLY A 290 2.96 -1.78 -15.86
C GLY A 290 4.41 -2.27 -15.97
N GLY A 291 5.36 -1.58 -15.36
CA GLY A 291 6.79 -1.84 -15.51
C GLY A 291 7.40 -1.19 -16.75
N LEU A 292 8.62 -1.63 -17.09
CA LEU A 292 9.37 -1.10 -18.23
C LEU A 292 8.63 -1.30 -19.56
N GLU A 293 8.54 -0.23 -20.34
CA GLU A 293 8.06 -0.26 -21.71
C GLU A 293 9.02 -1.08 -22.59
N LYS A 294 8.48 -2.07 -23.30
CA LYS A 294 9.27 -2.91 -24.19
C LYS A 294 9.28 -2.35 -25.61
N LYS A 295 10.04 -1.29 -25.84
CA LYS A 295 10.20 -0.66 -27.18
C LYS A 295 10.70 -1.63 -28.26
N ASN A 296 11.47 -2.65 -27.87
CA ASN A 296 12.02 -3.65 -28.80
C ASN A 296 11.09 -4.84 -29.05
N LYS A 297 9.96 -4.96 -28.36
CA LYS A 297 9.00 -6.03 -28.64
C LYS A 297 8.18 -5.61 -29.85
N LEU A 298 8.63 -6.04 -31.03
CA LEU A 298 7.90 -5.86 -32.28
C LEU A 298 6.60 -6.67 -32.20
N ILE A 299 5.49 -5.98 -31.95
CA ILE A 299 4.14 -6.56 -31.99
C ILE A 299 3.66 -6.49 -33.43
N SER A 300 3.15 -7.61 -33.96
CA SER A 300 2.62 -7.61 -35.32
C SER A 300 1.38 -6.69 -35.42
N PRO A 301 1.09 -6.07 -36.57
CA PRO A 301 -0.11 -5.24 -36.71
C PRO A 301 -1.40 -6.01 -36.38
N GLU A 302 -1.43 -7.33 -36.65
CA GLU A 302 -2.54 -8.20 -36.30
C GLU A 302 -2.68 -8.39 -34.78
N GLU A 303 -1.58 -8.66 -34.07
CA GLU A 303 -1.58 -8.75 -32.60
C GLU A 303 -1.99 -7.41 -31.96
N LYS A 304 -1.47 -6.30 -32.47
CA LYS A 304 -1.83 -4.96 -31.99
C LYS A 304 -3.32 -4.69 -32.17
N LYS A 305 -3.90 -5.16 -33.28
CA LYS A 305 -5.35 -5.12 -33.52
C LYS A 305 -6.11 -5.95 -32.50
N ILE A 306 -5.69 -7.19 -32.22
CA ILE A 306 -6.33 -8.03 -31.20
C ILE A 306 -6.34 -7.34 -29.84
N VAL A 307 -5.19 -6.81 -29.41
CA VAL A 307 -5.06 -6.08 -28.13
C VAL A 307 -5.95 -4.85 -28.10
N ALA A 308 -6.01 -4.06 -29.19
CA ALA A 308 -6.87 -2.87 -29.22
C ALA A 308 -8.36 -3.19 -29.08
N TYR A 309 -8.85 -4.26 -29.71
CA TYR A 309 -10.23 -4.69 -29.54
C TYR A 309 -10.49 -5.31 -28.16
N HIS A 310 -9.50 -5.99 -27.59
CA HIS A 310 -9.57 -6.53 -26.24
C HIS A 310 -9.72 -5.41 -25.20
N GLU A 311 -8.82 -4.42 -25.22
CA GLU A 311 -8.86 -3.28 -24.30
C GLU A 311 -10.11 -2.39 -24.53
N ALA A 312 -10.54 -2.22 -25.78
CA ALA A 312 -11.79 -1.54 -26.09
C ALA A 312 -13.01 -2.29 -25.51
N GLY A 313 -12.98 -3.63 -25.48
CA GLY A 313 -14.02 -4.46 -24.87
C GLY A 313 -14.20 -4.17 -23.39
N HIS A 314 -13.09 -4.13 -22.65
CA HIS A 314 -13.06 -3.71 -21.25
C HIS A 314 -13.59 -2.28 -21.06
N ALA A 315 -13.12 -1.35 -21.88
CA ALA A 315 -13.50 0.07 -21.82
C ALA A 315 -15.00 0.28 -22.04
N VAL A 316 -15.57 -0.34 -23.09
CA VAL A 316 -17.00 -0.23 -23.41
C VAL A 316 -17.85 -0.87 -22.32
N ALA A 317 -17.49 -2.07 -21.86
CA ALA A 317 -18.22 -2.71 -20.76
C ALA A 317 -18.20 -1.85 -19.49
N GLY A 318 -17.02 -1.33 -19.11
CA GLY A 318 -16.88 -0.43 -17.95
C GLY A 318 -17.64 0.89 -18.09
N TRP A 319 -17.85 1.38 -19.31
CA TRP A 319 -18.60 2.61 -19.55
C TRP A 319 -20.11 2.42 -19.46
N PHE A 320 -20.65 1.32 -20.00
CA PHE A 320 -22.09 1.08 -20.12
C PHE A 320 -22.71 0.22 -19.03
N LEU A 321 -21.91 -0.30 -18.09
CA LEU A 321 -22.41 -0.95 -16.88
C LEU A 321 -22.58 0.06 -15.74
N GLU A 322 -23.67 -0.07 -14.99
CA GLU A 322 -24.09 0.89 -13.97
C GLU A 322 -23.13 0.91 -12.79
N HIS A 323 -22.76 -0.28 -12.31
CA HIS A 323 -21.98 -0.42 -11.09
C HIS A 323 -20.48 -0.54 -11.36
N ALA A 324 -20.06 -0.57 -12.62
CA ALA A 324 -18.67 -0.63 -13.01
C ALA A 324 -17.86 0.57 -12.48
N ASN A 325 -16.62 0.27 -12.10
CA ASN A 325 -15.65 1.27 -11.69
C ASN A 325 -15.36 2.24 -12.86
N PRO A 326 -15.28 3.55 -12.61
CA PRO A 326 -14.93 4.53 -13.62
C PRO A 326 -13.59 4.23 -14.30
N LEU A 327 -13.57 4.30 -15.62
CA LEU A 327 -12.35 4.16 -16.41
C LEU A 327 -11.58 5.47 -16.42
N VAL A 328 -10.31 5.42 -16.00
CA VAL A 328 -9.40 6.58 -16.01
C VAL A 328 -8.62 6.63 -17.32
N LYS A 329 -8.06 5.48 -17.72
CA LYS A 329 -7.18 5.37 -18.89
C LYS A 329 -7.20 3.97 -19.49
N VAL A 330 -7.01 3.87 -20.79
CA VAL A 330 -6.78 2.62 -21.53
C VAL A 330 -5.53 2.75 -22.37
N SER A 331 -4.68 1.73 -22.38
CA SER A 331 -3.45 1.70 -23.17
C SER A 331 -3.21 0.34 -23.81
N ILE A 332 -2.72 0.34 -25.05
CA ILE A 332 -2.28 -0.84 -25.79
C ILE A 332 -0.75 -0.93 -25.89
N VAL A 333 -0.04 -0.15 -25.09
CA VAL A 333 1.42 -0.11 -25.08
C VAL A 333 1.95 -1.27 -24.21
N PRO A 334 2.80 -2.17 -24.75
CA PRO A 334 3.26 -3.33 -24.01
C PRO A 334 4.23 -2.96 -22.90
N ARG A 335 3.91 -3.40 -21.68
CA ARG A 335 4.73 -3.16 -20.48
C ARG A 335 4.97 -4.44 -19.68
N GLY A 336 6.15 -4.53 -19.07
CA GLY A 336 6.49 -5.64 -18.19
C GLY A 336 6.55 -7.00 -18.88
N ILE A 337 6.34 -8.08 -18.12
CA ILE A 337 6.54 -9.47 -18.59
C ILE A 337 5.30 -10.00 -19.33
N ALA A 338 4.08 -9.57 -18.95
CA ALA A 338 2.84 -10.18 -19.42
C ALA A 338 1.75 -9.21 -19.94
N ALA A 339 1.86 -7.88 -19.74
CA ALA A 339 0.83 -6.94 -20.16
C ALA A 339 1.09 -6.45 -21.59
N LEU A 340 0.23 -6.85 -22.54
CA LEU A 340 0.22 -6.30 -23.90
C LEU A 340 -0.62 -5.01 -24.01
N GLY A 341 -1.53 -4.81 -23.06
CA GLY A 341 -2.35 -3.62 -22.83
C GLY A 341 -2.84 -3.62 -21.38
N TYR A 342 -3.48 -2.53 -20.96
CA TYR A 342 -4.22 -2.47 -19.70
C TYR A 342 -5.27 -1.35 -19.70
N ALA A 343 -6.36 -1.61 -18.98
CA ALA A 343 -7.37 -0.64 -18.59
C ALA A 343 -7.22 -0.29 -17.10
N GLN A 344 -7.08 1.00 -16.80
CA GLN A 344 -6.98 1.53 -15.45
C GLN A 344 -8.33 2.06 -15.00
N TYR A 345 -8.83 1.52 -13.89
CA TYR A 345 -10.07 1.91 -13.26
C TYR A 345 -9.81 2.64 -11.95
N LEU A 346 -10.72 3.54 -11.57
CA LEU A 346 -10.78 4.12 -10.24
C LEU A 346 -11.72 3.26 -9.39
N PRO A 347 -11.23 2.47 -8.43
CA PRO A 347 -12.09 1.71 -7.54
C PRO A 347 -12.97 2.66 -6.72
N LYS A 348 -14.24 2.29 -6.51
CA LYS A 348 -15.07 2.96 -5.50
C LYS A 348 -14.52 2.64 -4.11
N GLU A 349 -14.35 3.65 -3.27
CA GLU A 349 -13.95 3.48 -1.86
C GLU A 349 -15.16 3.00 -1.03
N GLN A 350 -15.61 1.77 -1.29
CA GLN A 350 -16.74 1.13 -0.61
C GLN A 350 -16.31 -0.19 0.03
N PHE A 351 -16.79 -0.43 1.24
CA PHE A 351 -16.50 -1.67 2.00
C PHE A 351 -17.52 -2.78 1.74
N LEU A 352 -18.70 -2.43 1.22
CA LEU A 352 -19.81 -3.36 1.01
C LEU A 352 -20.13 -3.46 -0.49
N TYR A 353 -20.12 -4.69 -1.00
CA TYR A 353 -20.45 -5.00 -2.38
C TYR A 353 -21.78 -5.76 -2.46
N ARG A 354 -22.65 -5.34 -3.36
CA ARG A 354 -23.89 -6.06 -3.69
C ARG A 354 -23.66 -7.05 -4.83
N THR A 355 -24.52 -8.06 -4.94
CA THR A 355 -24.45 -9.09 -5.98
C THR A 355 -24.36 -8.49 -7.39
N ASP A 356 -25.18 -7.50 -7.71
CA ASP A 356 -25.21 -6.87 -9.02
C ASP A 356 -23.89 -6.16 -9.35
N GLN A 357 -23.25 -5.56 -8.35
CA GLN A 357 -21.96 -4.88 -8.53
C GLN A 357 -20.83 -5.87 -8.84
N LEU A 358 -20.84 -7.04 -8.19
CA LEU A 358 -19.86 -8.10 -8.47
C LEU A 358 -20.09 -8.73 -9.84
N ILE A 359 -21.35 -8.90 -10.25
CA ILE A 359 -21.70 -9.38 -11.60
C ILE A 359 -21.22 -8.38 -12.65
N ASP A 360 -21.45 -7.08 -12.44
CA ASP A 360 -20.94 -6.02 -13.33
C ASP A 360 -19.41 -6.05 -13.42
N GLU A 361 -18.71 -6.23 -12.29
CA GLU A 361 -17.24 -6.37 -12.29
C GLU A 361 -16.78 -7.59 -13.11
N MET A 362 -17.48 -8.73 -12.99
CA MET A 362 -17.22 -9.91 -13.82
C MET A 362 -17.47 -9.61 -15.30
N CYS A 363 -18.53 -8.86 -15.63
CA CYS A 363 -18.86 -8.49 -17.01
C CYS A 363 -17.80 -7.56 -17.63
N VAL A 364 -17.32 -6.56 -16.88
CA VAL A 364 -16.20 -5.69 -17.32
C VAL A 364 -14.95 -6.53 -17.58
N THR A 365 -14.63 -7.46 -16.68
CA THR A 365 -13.44 -8.32 -16.80
C THR A 365 -13.58 -9.32 -17.96
N LEU A 366 -14.79 -9.75 -18.32
CA LEU A 366 -15.04 -10.57 -19.52
C LEU A 366 -15.03 -9.78 -20.83
N GLY A 367 -15.10 -8.44 -20.76
CA GLY A 367 -15.24 -7.55 -21.91
C GLY A 367 -14.21 -7.80 -23.00
N GLY A 368 -12.92 -7.96 -22.65
CA GLY A 368 -11.86 -8.20 -23.62
C GLY A 368 -12.01 -9.52 -24.37
N ARG A 369 -12.25 -10.62 -23.64
CA ARG A 369 -12.49 -11.95 -24.23
C ARG A 369 -13.71 -11.97 -25.16
N VAL A 370 -14.79 -11.33 -24.74
CA VAL A 370 -16.05 -11.27 -25.52
C VAL A 370 -15.89 -10.40 -26.76
N ALA A 371 -15.15 -9.29 -26.67
CA ALA A 371 -14.83 -8.46 -27.83
C ALA A 371 -14.05 -9.24 -28.90
N GLU A 372 -13.07 -10.06 -28.48
CA GLU A 372 -12.35 -10.95 -29.42
C GLU A 372 -13.28 -11.96 -30.11
N ASP A 373 -14.17 -12.61 -29.33
CA ASP A 373 -15.15 -13.56 -29.85
C ASP A 373 -16.08 -12.92 -30.90
N ILE A 374 -16.58 -11.70 -30.64
CA ILE A 374 -17.50 -10.98 -31.54
C ILE A 374 -16.79 -10.53 -32.83
N ILE A 375 -15.58 -10.00 -32.73
CA ILE A 375 -14.90 -9.34 -33.85
C ILE A 375 -14.08 -10.32 -34.70
N PHE A 376 -13.39 -11.27 -34.07
CA PHE A 376 -12.50 -12.19 -34.77
C PHE A 376 -13.08 -13.61 -34.90
N GLY A 377 -14.12 -13.96 -34.12
CA GLY A 377 -14.63 -15.33 -34.05
C GLY A 377 -13.60 -16.33 -33.50
N LYS A 378 -12.54 -15.81 -32.87
CA LYS A 378 -11.41 -16.56 -32.33
C LYS A 378 -11.00 -15.92 -31.02
N ILE A 379 -10.48 -16.75 -30.13
CA ILE A 379 -10.08 -16.36 -28.78
C ILE A 379 -8.57 -16.51 -28.62
N SER A 380 -7.95 -15.55 -27.95
CA SER A 380 -6.52 -15.53 -27.65
C SER A 380 -6.21 -16.06 -26.24
N THR A 381 -4.92 -16.19 -25.93
CA THR A 381 -4.41 -16.46 -24.57
C THR A 381 -4.30 -15.19 -23.71
N GLY A 382 -4.57 -14.00 -24.26
CA GLY A 382 -4.42 -12.72 -23.55
C GLY A 382 -5.34 -12.59 -22.33
N ALA A 383 -6.52 -13.21 -22.38
CA ALA A 383 -7.52 -13.16 -21.32
C ALA A 383 -7.23 -14.05 -20.09
N GLN A 384 -6.02 -14.63 -19.96
CA GLN A 384 -5.72 -15.57 -18.87
C GLN A 384 -5.91 -14.94 -17.48
N ASN A 385 -5.37 -13.74 -17.27
CA ASN A 385 -5.45 -13.05 -15.99
C ASN A 385 -6.89 -12.65 -15.65
N ASP A 386 -7.66 -12.23 -16.66
CA ASP A 386 -9.08 -11.91 -16.52
C ASP A 386 -9.86 -13.12 -16.04
N LEU A 387 -9.67 -14.27 -16.69
CA LEU A 387 -10.34 -15.53 -16.34
C LEU A 387 -9.96 -16.01 -14.94
N GLU A 388 -8.70 -15.85 -14.52
CA GLU A 388 -8.28 -16.16 -13.16
C GLU A 388 -9.00 -15.28 -12.14
N ARG A 389 -9.08 -13.97 -12.38
CA ARG A 389 -9.77 -13.00 -11.50
C ARG A 389 -11.27 -13.32 -11.41
N ILE A 390 -11.91 -13.56 -12.54
CA ILE A 390 -13.34 -13.93 -12.63
C ILE A 390 -13.61 -15.23 -11.87
N THR A 391 -12.74 -16.23 -12.05
CA THR A 391 -12.88 -17.53 -11.38
C THR A 391 -12.77 -17.36 -9.87
N LYS A 392 -11.76 -16.64 -9.37
CA LYS A 392 -11.60 -16.35 -7.94
C LYS A 392 -12.82 -15.62 -7.38
N LEU A 393 -13.29 -14.58 -8.07
CA LEU A 393 -14.47 -13.81 -7.64
C LEU A 393 -15.73 -14.68 -7.58
N ALA A 394 -15.98 -15.50 -8.61
CA ALA A 394 -17.12 -16.42 -8.62
C ALA A 394 -17.05 -17.44 -7.48
N TYR A 395 -15.88 -18.01 -7.21
CA TYR A 395 -15.70 -18.88 -6.03
C TYR A 395 -15.97 -18.11 -4.74
N SER A 396 -15.46 -16.88 -4.57
CA SER A 396 -15.72 -16.07 -3.37
C SER A 396 -17.20 -15.75 -3.18
N MET A 397 -17.94 -15.44 -4.26
CA MET A 397 -19.39 -15.24 -4.22
C MET A 397 -20.11 -16.47 -3.68
N VAL A 398 -19.72 -17.66 -4.14
CA VAL A 398 -20.38 -18.91 -3.77
C VAL A 398 -19.95 -19.42 -2.40
N THR A 399 -18.65 -19.40 -2.08
CA THR A 399 -18.10 -20.09 -0.91
C THR A 399 -17.87 -19.20 0.30
N ILE A 400 -17.64 -17.89 0.10
CA ILE A 400 -17.30 -16.96 1.18
C ILE A 400 -18.51 -16.09 1.52
N TYR A 401 -19.13 -15.50 0.50
CA TYR A 401 -20.19 -14.50 0.67
C TYR A 401 -21.61 -15.10 0.74
N GLY A 402 -21.78 -16.39 0.41
CA GLY A 402 -23.09 -17.03 0.43
C GLY A 402 -24.08 -16.45 -0.59
N MET A 403 -23.59 -15.93 -1.72
CA MET A 403 -24.39 -15.30 -2.78
C MET A 403 -24.91 -16.32 -3.81
N ASN A 404 -25.31 -17.51 -3.36
CA ASN A 404 -25.88 -18.54 -4.24
C ASN A 404 -27.18 -19.12 -3.64
N PRO A 405 -28.29 -19.11 -4.40
CA PRO A 405 -29.59 -19.57 -3.88
C PRO A 405 -29.66 -21.08 -3.61
N LYS A 406 -28.85 -21.90 -4.30
CA LYS A 406 -28.86 -23.36 -4.19
C LYS A 406 -28.08 -23.85 -2.97
N LEU A 407 -26.93 -23.24 -2.69
CA LEU A 407 -26.14 -23.53 -1.49
C LEU A 407 -26.63 -22.76 -0.25
N GLY A 408 -27.37 -21.67 -0.47
CA GLY A 408 -27.89 -20.81 0.59
C GLY A 408 -26.84 -19.90 1.21
N ASN A 409 -27.21 -19.27 2.32
CA ASN A 409 -26.42 -18.23 2.99
C ASN A 409 -25.39 -18.86 3.95
N ILE A 410 -24.52 -19.72 3.44
CA ILE A 410 -23.48 -20.43 4.23
C ILE A 410 -22.10 -19.95 3.77
N SER A 411 -21.20 -19.71 4.74
CA SER A 411 -19.79 -19.43 4.46
C SER A 411 -18.96 -20.67 4.80
N PHE A 412 -18.18 -21.13 3.82
CA PHE A 412 -17.25 -22.24 3.96
C PHE A 412 -15.82 -21.76 4.31
N ASN A 413 -15.62 -20.46 4.51
CA ASN A 413 -14.31 -19.90 4.83
C ASN A 413 -14.02 -20.01 6.34
N ASP A 414 -12.93 -20.70 6.71
CA ASP A 414 -12.43 -20.70 8.08
C ASP A 414 -11.33 -19.64 8.22
N SER A 415 -11.71 -18.45 8.68
CA SER A 415 -10.79 -17.33 8.96
C SER A 415 -9.63 -17.66 9.93
N LYS A 416 -9.69 -18.78 10.66
CA LYS A 416 -8.64 -19.22 11.60
C LYS A 416 -7.76 -20.34 11.02
N ALA A 417 -8.21 -21.02 9.98
CA ALA A 417 -7.39 -21.99 9.26
C ALA A 417 -6.55 -21.23 8.24
N GLY A 418 -5.26 -21.03 8.53
CA GLY A 418 -4.36 -20.37 7.58
C GLY A 418 -4.36 -21.02 6.19
N GLU A 419 -3.84 -20.32 5.18
CA GLU A 419 -3.80 -20.70 3.75
C GLU A 419 -3.32 -22.14 3.43
N TYR A 420 -2.73 -22.86 4.39
CA TYR A 420 -2.21 -24.21 4.25
C TYR A 420 -3.13 -25.32 4.77
N SER A 421 -4.40 -25.03 5.07
CA SER A 421 -5.36 -26.08 5.41
C SER A 421 -5.76 -26.88 4.17
N PHE A 422 -5.21 -28.09 4.03
CA PHE A 422 -5.50 -29.00 2.92
C PHE A 422 -6.88 -29.67 2.99
N ASN A 423 -7.65 -29.45 4.07
CA ASN A 423 -8.96 -30.06 4.24
C ASN A 423 -10.06 -29.05 3.89
N LYS A 424 -10.82 -29.34 2.83
CA LYS A 424 -12.06 -28.64 2.50
C LYS A 424 -13.09 -28.88 3.62
N PRO A 425 -13.78 -27.86 4.14
CA PRO A 425 -14.76 -28.03 5.23
C PRO A 425 -16.12 -28.56 4.75
N TYR A 426 -16.19 -29.10 3.52
CA TYR A 426 -17.43 -29.56 2.88
C TYR A 426 -17.20 -30.86 2.11
N SER A 427 -18.30 -31.56 1.81
CA SER A 427 -18.27 -32.85 1.10
C SER A 427 -17.89 -32.71 -0.38
N GLU A 428 -17.47 -33.80 -1.01
CA GLU A 428 -17.22 -33.84 -2.47
C GLU A 428 -18.47 -33.54 -3.29
N GLN A 429 -19.66 -33.89 -2.78
CA GLN A 429 -20.92 -33.52 -3.44
C GLN A 429 -21.10 -32.00 -3.45
N THR A 430 -20.87 -31.34 -2.31
CA THR A 430 -20.93 -29.89 -2.20
C THR A 430 -19.85 -29.22 -3.06
N ALA A 431 -18.65 -29.81 -3.13
CA ALA A 431 -17.58 -29.33 -4.00
C ALA A 431 -18.01 -29.33 -5.49
N ARG A 432 -18.63 -30.42 -5.94
CA ARG A 432 -19.19 -30.51 -7.29
C ARG A 432 -20.29 -29.48 -7.54
N GLU A 433 -21.19 -29.30 -6.57
CA GLU A 433 -22.26 -28.29 -6.66
C GLU A 433 -21.68 -26.88 -6.77
N ILE A 434 -20.67 -26.53 -5.97
CA ILE A 434 -19.95 -25.25 -6.08
C ILE A 434 -19.39 -25.06 -7.49
N ASP A 435 -18.71 -26.07 -8.06
CA ASP A 435 -18.11 -25.96 -9.39
C ASP A 435 -19.15 -25.79 -10.51
N GLU A 436 -20.32 -26.42 -10.37
CA GLU A 436 -21.45 -26.27 -11.30
C GLU A 436 -22.04 -24.85 -11.22
N GLU A 437 -22.23 -24.33 -10.02
CA GLU A 437 -22.76 -22.98 -9.80
C GLU A 437 -21.78 -21.89 -10.25
N VAL A 438 -20.48 -22.04 -9.97
CA VAL A 438 -19.43 -21.13 -10.44
C VAL A 438 -19.44 -21.05 -11.98
N ARG A 439 -19.55 -22.20 -12.66
CA ARG A 439 -19.67 -22.25 -14.11
C ARG A 439 -20.93 -21.53 -14.61
N ALA A 440 -22.06 -21.69 -13.92
CA ALA A 440 -23.31 -21.02 -14.28
C ALA A 440 -23.22 -19.49 -14.15
N ILE A 441 -22.61 -18.99 -13.06
CA ILE A 441 -22.43 -17.55 -12.84
C ILE A 441 -21.54 -16.95 -13.94
N ILE A 442 -20.40 -17.56 -14.24
CA ILE A 442 -19.48 -17.08 -15.27
C ILE A 442 -20.13 -17.13 -16.66
N ALA A 443 -20.87 -18.19 -16.98
CA ALA A 443 -21.58 -18.31 -18.25
C ALA A 443 -22.67 -17.23 -18.40
N ASN A 444 -23.38 -16.90 -17.32
CA ASN A 444 -24.37 -15.83 -17.32
C ASN A 444 -23.71 -14.46 -17.54
N ALA A 445 -22.63 -14.16 -16.82
CA ALA A 445 -21.86 -12.92 -17.00
C ALA A 445 -21.32 -12.80 -18.43
N TYR A 446 -20.83 -13.89 -19.03
CA TYR A 446 -20.39 -13.92 -20.44
C TYR A 446 -21.53 -13.56 -21.39
N LYS A 447 -22.72 -14.14 -21.19
CA LYS A 447 -23.89 -13.86 -22.01
C LYS A 447 -24.31 -12.40 -21.92
N ILE A 448 -24.43 -11.86 -20.70
CA ILE A 448 -24.78 -10.45 -20.47
C ILE A 448 -23.78 -9.52 -21.18
N THR A 449 -22.48 -9.81 -21.02
CA THR A 449 -21.41 -9.03 -21.67
C THR A 449 -21.48 -9.10 -23.18
N LYS A 450 -21.79 -10.28 -23.74
CA LYS A 450 -21.93 -10.49 -25.18
C LYS A 450 -23.12 -9.71 -25.74
N ASP A 451 -24.27 -9.77 -25.09
CA ASP A 451 -25.46 -9.02 -25.49
C ASP A 451 -25.19 -7.50 -25.43
N LEU A 452 -24.49 -7.03 -24.39
CA LEU A 452 -24.08 -5.63 -24.25
C LEU A 452 -23.15 -5.20 -25.39
N LEU A 453 -22.05 -5.92 -25.63
CA LEU A 453 -21.06 -5.55 -26.65
C LEU A 453 -21.61 -5.69 -28.07
N ILE A 454 -22.53 -6.61 -28.34
CA ILE A 454 -23.26 -6.67 -29.61
C ILE A 454 -24.12 -5.42 -29.80
N SER A 455 -24.87 -5.01 -28.76
CA SER A 455 -25.72 -3.81 -28.84
C SER A 455 -24.92 -2.50 -29.02
N LYS A 456 -23.64 -2.49 -28.61
CA LYS A 456 -22.73 -1.34 -28.69
C LYS A 456 -21.56 -1.58 -29.65
N LYS A 457 -21.71 -2.47 -30.63
CA LYS A 457 -20.65 -2.86 -31.55
C LYS A 457 -20.01 -1.66 -32.28
N ASP A 458 -20.81 -0.70 -32.72
CA ASP A 458 -20.31 0.50 -33.40
C ASP A 458 -19.35 1.31 -32.50
N LYS A 459 -19.67 1.42 -31.21
CA LYS A 459 -18.85 2.13 -30.21
C LYS A 459 -17.54 1.38 -29.92
N LEU A 460 -17.61 0.06 -29.86
CA LEU A 460 -16.44 -0.81 -29.72
C LEU A 460 -15.46 -0.62 -30.90
N GLU A 461 -15.98 -0.60 -32.13
CA GLU A 461 -15.15 -0.38 -33.32
C GLU A 461 -14.51 1.01 -33.35
N ILE A 462 -15.26 2.07 -32.99
CA ILE A 462 -14.72 3.44 -32.91
C ILE A 462 -13.57 3.51 -31.91
N LEU A 463 -13.75 2.97 -30.69
CA LEU A 463 -12.71 2.99 -29.66
C LEU A 463 -11.47 2.18 -30.05
N ALA A 464 -11.66 0.97 -30.58
CA ALA A 464 -10.54 0.13 -31.01
C ALA A 464 -9.72 0.80 -32.13
N GLN A 465 -10.39 1.46 -33.09
CA GLN A 465 -9.71 2.19 -34.16
C GLN A 465 -8.94 3.40 -33.65
N GLU A 466 -9.48 4.13 -32.68
CA GLU A 466 -8.76 5.26 -32.10
C GLU A 466 -7.58 4.79 -31.23
N LEU A 467 -7.73 3.70 -30.48
CA LEU A 467 -6.62 3.06 -29.75
C LEU A 467 -5.48 2.65 -30.69
N LEU A 468 -5.79 2.16 -31.89
CA LEU A 468 -4.75 1.84 -32.89
C LEU A 468 -3.98 3.07 -33.39
N LYS A 469 -4.59 4.26 -33.35
CA LYS A 469 -3.97 5.53 -33.77
C LYS A 469 -3.18 6.21 -32.65
N LYS A 470 -3.77 6.31 -31.46
CA LYS A 470 -3.22 7.08 -30.33
C LYS A 470 -2.51 6.24 -29.28
N GLU A 471 -2.72 4.92 -29.29
CA GLU A 471 -2.19 3.93 -28.34
C GLU A 471 -2.67 4.08 -26.89
N VAL A 472 -3.09 5.28 -26.49
CA VAL A 472 -3.60 5.62 -25.17
C VAL A 472 -4.85 6.48 -25.33
N LEU A 473 -5.89 6.19 -24.53
CA LEU A 473 -7.10 7.01 -24.42
C LEU A 473 -7.40 7.32 -22.95
N PHE A 474 -7.80 8.55 -22.69
CA PHE A 474 -8.25 9.01 -21.38
C PHE A 474 -9.78 9.14 -21.32
N GLN A 475 -10.33 9.32 -20.13
CA GLN A 475 -11.78 9.49 -19.92
C GLN A 475 -12.42 10.58 -20.82
N ASN A 476 -11.71 11.69 -21.06
CA ASN A 476 -12.17 12.76 -21.94
C ASN A 476 -12.28 12.30 -23.41
N ASP A 477 -11.37 11.44 -23.86
CA ASP A 477 -11.45 10.85 -25.20
C ASP A 477 -12.64 9.90 -25.31
N LEU A 478 -12.93 9.11 -24.26
CA LEU A 478 -14.11 8.24 -24.24
C LEU A 478 -15.39 9.07 -24.38
N THR A 479 -15.53 10.13 -23.59
CA THR A 479 -16.71 11.01 -23.65
C THR A 479 -16.89 11.61 -25.04
N ARG A 480 -15.80 12.04 -25.68
CA ARG A 480 -15.82 12.55 -27.06
C ARG A 480 -16.23 11.50 -28.10
N LEU A 481 -15.80 10.24 -27.94
CA LEU A 481 -15.94 9.20 -28.95
C LEU A 481 -17.27 8.42 -28.83
N ILE A 482 -17.67 8.11 -27.60
CA ILE A 482 -18.81 7.21 -27.33
C ILE A 482 -19.96 7.87 -26.56
N GLY A 483 -19.83 9.17 -26.27
CA GLY A 483 -20.80 10.00 -25.57
C GLY A 483 -20.65 9.96 -24.06
N GLU A 484 -21.46 10.76 -23.37
CA GLU A 484 -21.50 10.77 -21.90
C GLU A 484 -21.94 9.41 -21.34
N ARG A 485 -21.46 9.12 -20.13
CA ARG A 485 -21.85 7.91 -19.41
C ARG A 485 -23.35 8.01 -19.05
N PRO A 486 -24.17 6.99 -19.35
CA PRO A 486 -25.62 7.07 -19.19
C PRO A 486 -26.10 6.97 -17.73
N PHE A 487 -25.20 7.05 -16.74
CA PHE A 487 -25.52 6.91 -15.33
C PHE A 487 -25.10 8.17 -14.57
N GLU A 488 -26.01 8.71 -13.76
CA GLU A 488 -25.91 10.04 -13.11
C GLU A 488 -24.91 10.14 -11.96
N GLN A 489 -24.35 9.03 -11.48
CA GLN A 489 -23.38 9.08 -10.38
C GLN A 489 -22.08 9.73 -10.89
N LEU A 490 -21.86 10.99 -10.48
CA LEU A 490 -20.53 11.58 -10.56
C LEU A 490 -19.56 10.61 -9.92
N THR A 491 -18.57 10.24 -10.70
CA THR A 491 -17.49 9.41 -10.20
C THR A 491 -16.81 10.16 -9.06
N SER A 492 -16.35 9.49 -7.99
CA SER A 492 -15.61 10.16 -6.90
C SER A 492 -14.45 11.02 -7.44
N TYR A 493 -13.90 10.63 -8.59
CA TYR A 493 -13.02 11.43 -9.45
C TYR A 493 -13.60 12.79 -9.86
N GLN A 494 -14.77 12.77 -10.51
CA GLN A 494 -15.46 13.98 -10.97
C GLN A 494 -15.95 14.84 -9.81
N GLU A 495 -16.37 14.25 -8.69
CA GLU A 495 -16.75 15.01 -7.49
C GLU A 495 -15.53 15.70 -6.86
N PHE A 496 -14.40 14.99 -6.76
CA PHE A 496 -13.15 15.54 -6.23
C PHE A 496 -12.61 16.69 -7.11
N LEU A 497 -12.66 16.54 -8.43
CA LEU A 497 -12.24 17.60 -9.36
C LEU A 497 -13.23 18.77 -9.42
N LYS A 498 -14.55 18.52 -9.43
CA LYS A 498 -15.59 19.57 -9.50
C LYS A 498 -15.82 20.33 -8.19
N GLY A 499 -15.51 19.74 -7.04
CA GLY A 499 -15.66 20.36 -5.73
C GLY A 499 -14.87 21.67 -5.57
N ASP A 500 -13.92 21.93 -6.48
CA ASP A 500 -13.13 23.16 -6.51
C ASP A 500 -13.62 24.17 -7.55
N ASP A 501 -14.25 23.78 -8.65
CA ASP A 501 -14.84 24.73 -9.60
C ASP A 501 -15.99 25.51 -8.94
N SER A 502 -16.78 24.83 -8.11
CA SER A 502 -17.82 25.46 -7.27
C SER A 502 -17.24 26.37 -6.17
N LYS A 503 -16.04 26.09 -5.64
CA LYS A 503 -15.34 26.96 -4.69
C LYS A 503 -14.60 28.12 -5.36
N LYS A 504 -14.06 27.93 -6.56
CA LYS A 504 -13.46 28.98 -7.40
C LYS A 504 -14.53 29.94 -7.92
N GLU A 505 -15.72 29.44 -8.29
CA GLU A 505 -16.87 30.27 -8.61
C GLU A 505 -17.40 31.03 -7.38
N ALA A 506 -17.40 30.41 -6.19
CA ALA A 506 -17.77 31.10 -4.95
C ALA A 506 -16.77 32.21 -4.57
N ASN A 507 -15.46 31.94 -4.65
CA ASN A 507 -14.42 32.93 -4.35
C ASN A 507 -14.37 34.05 -5.41
N ASN A 508 -14.61 33.75 -6.69
CA ASN A 508 -14.73 34.77 -7.74
C ASN A 508 -16.00 35.63 -7.62
N ASN A 509 -17.04 35.12 -6.97
CA ASN A 509 -18.26 35.87 -6.68
C ASN A 509 -18.14 36.72 -5.40
N GLU A 510 -17.35 36.28 -4.42
CA GLU A 510 -17.04 37.10 -3.23
C GLU A 510 -16.09 38.26 -3.56
N ASP A 511 -15.05 38.04 -4.39
CA ASP A 511 -14.14 39.11 -4.84
C ASP A 511 -14.84 40.16 -5.73
N ASN A 512 -15.86 39.77 -6.50
CA ASN A 512 -16.66 40.73 -7.28
C ASN A 512 -17.73 41.48 -6.48
N SER A 513 -17.93 41.14 -5.19
CA SER A 513 -18.92 41.79 -4.33
C SER A 513 -18.35 42.90 -3.45
N LEU A 514 -17.01 43.00 -3.34
CA LEU A 514 -16.32 44.01 -2.52
C LEU A 514 -16.02 45.33 -3.26
N ASP A 515 -16.21 45.39 -4.58
CA ASP A 515 -15.92 46.59 -5.41
C ASP A 515 -17.16 47.41 -5.82
N LYS A 516 -18.30 47.24 -5.14
CA LYS A 516 -19.48 48.11 -5.30
C LYS A 516 -20.02 48.62 -3.97
N ALA A 517 -19.20 49.38 -3.24
CA ALA A 517 -19.74 50.34 -2.29
C ALA A 517 -20.33 51.53 -3.09
N PRO A 518 -21.64 51.84 -2.99
CA PRO A 518 -22.18 53.04 -3.63
C PRO A 518 -21.64 54.29 -2.94
N ALA A 519 -21.05 55.19 -3.75
CA ALA A 519 -20.59 56.50 -3.31
C ALA A 519 -21.74 57.29 -2.68
N ILE A 520 -21.56 57.69 -1.42
CA ILE A 520 -22.46 58.59 -0.71
C ILE A 520 -22.19 60.00 -1.24
N SER A 521 -23.17 60.60 -1.94
CA SER A 521 -23.13 62.00 -2.38
C SER A 521 -23.46 62.94 -1.21
N PRO A 522 -22.76 64.07 -1.04
CA PRO A 522 -23.09 65.07 -0.03
C PRO A 522 -24.19 66.04 -0.51
N GLU A 523 -24.96 66.52 0.47
CA GLU A 523 -25.86 67.68 0.47
C GLU A 523 -27.24 67.57 -0.19
N GLN A 524 -28.29 67.60 0.66
CA GLN A 524 -29.20 68.74 0.70
C GLN A 524 -29.89 68.88 2.08
N THR A 525 -29.79 70.10 2.58
CA THR A 525 -30.36 70.73 3.78
C THR A 525 -31.89 70.79 3.76
N VAL A 526 -32.55 70.50 4.90
CA VAL A 526 -33.40 71.41 5.72
C VAL A 526 -33.49 70.80 7.12
#